data_AF-A0A3M8VJT9-F1
#
_entry.id   AF-A0A3M8VJT9-F1
#
_cell.length_a   1.000
_cell.length_b   1.000
_cell.length_c   1.000
_cell.angle_alpha   90.00
_cell.angle_beta   90.00
_cell.angle_gamma   90.00
#
_symmetry.space_group_name_H-M   'P 1'
#
loop_
_entity.id
_entity.type
_entity.pdbx_description
1 polymer ?
#
loop_
_entity_poly.entity_id
_entity_poly.type
_entity_poly.pdbx_seq_one_letter_code
_entity_poly.pdbx_strand_id
1 'polypeptide(L)'
;MIHEVDALLRTLLQGGALAGSDIEIAFDAPTKEWSARRNAPVLDCYLYDIREDVKRRERGAAAIRDGQGIVVRRRRPPRWFRLSYLLTAWTKRPEDEHRLLSAALATLLPRELLPPDILPEPLAELGLSVPLTVAGVQTEARSLAEIWSALGGTLKPSIDLVITVPFPAYPDYDAGPPVTEGTLVRAREIDGAEDGERMHQSRHLDRPTTEAHAR
;
A
#
# COMPACT_ATOMS: atom_id res chain seq x y z
N MET A 1 9.76 0.92 -3.51
CA MET A 1 8.35 1.17 -3.14
C MET A 1 7.64 2.13 -4.09
N ILE A 2 7.97 3.44 -4.19
CA ILE A 2 7.28 4.31 -5.19
C ILE A 2 7.56 3.84 -6.63
N HIS A 3 8.82 3.54 -6.96
CA HIS A 3 9.16 2.98 -8.28
C HIS A 3 8.48 1.63 -8.58
N GLU A 4 8.12 0.85 -7.54
CA GLU A 4 7.36 -0.39 -7.73
C GLU A 4 5.92 -0.08 -8.16
N VAL A 5 5.35 0.98 -7.60
CA VAL A 5 4.04 1.48 -8.02
C VAL A 5 4.09 1.98 -9.46
N ASP A 6 5.16 2.66 -9.87
CA ASP A 6 5.32 3.09 -11.26
C ASP A 6 5.41 1.88 -12.21
N ALA A 7 6.16 0.84 -11.84
CA ALA A 7 6.24 -0.41 -12.60
C ALA A 7 4.89 -1.14 -12.67
N LEU A 8 4.13 -1.15 -11.57
CA LEU A 8 2.78 -1.71 -11.51
C LEU A 8 1.82 -0.95 -12.43
N LEU A 9 1.76 0.39 -12.32
CA LEU A 9 0.90 1.22 -13.18
C LEU A 9 1.24 1.05 -14.66
N ARG A 10 2.53 0.96 -15.01
CA ARG A 10 2.98 0.65 -16.36
C ARG A 10 2.42 -0.68 -16.84
N THR A 11 2.55 -1.73 -16.03
CA THR A 11 2.07 -3.08 -16.37
C THR A 11 0.55 -3.11 -16.54
N LEU A 12 -0.18 -2.44 -15.63
CA LEU A 12 -1.65 -2.36 -15.70
C LEU A 12 -2.11 -1.66 -16.98
N LEU A 13 -1.50 -0.51 -17.32
CA LEU A 13 -1.85 0.31 -18.48
C LEU A 13 -1.36 -0.28 -19.81
N GLN A 14 -0.37 -1.18 -19.81
CA GLN A 14 0.01 -1.97 -21.00
C GLN A 14 -0.95 -3.15 -21.26
N GLY A 15 -1.81 -3.49 -20.31
CA GLY A 15 -2.78 -4.57 -20.42
C GLY A 15 -4.19 -4.12 -20.83
N GLY A 16 -5.15 -5.02 -20.66
CA GLY A 16 -6.58 -4.72 -20.82
C GLY A 16 -6.94 -4.18 -22.21
N ALA A 17 -7.63 -3.04 -22.26
CA ALA A 17 -8.06 -2.42 -23.51
C ALA A 17 -6.91 -1.75 -24.30
N LEU A 18 -5.73 -1.63 -23.69
CA LEU A 18 -4.51 -1.11 -24.29
C LEU A 18 -3.53 -2.22 -24.69
N ALA A 19 -3.88 -3.50 -24.47
CA ALA A 19 -3.03 -4.62 -24.81
C ALA A 19 -2.69 -4.66 -26.31
N GLY A 20 -1.40 -4.79 -26.62
CA GLY A 20 -0.91 -4.82 -28.01
C GLY A 20 -0.86 -3.47 -28.71
N SER A 21 -1.14 -2.37 -28.00
CA SER A 21 -0.92 -1.02 -28.51
C SER A 21 0.54 -0.61 -28.35
N ASP A 22 1.08 0.14 -29.32
CA ASP A 22 2.45 0.68 -29.29
C ASP A 22 2.49 2.06 -28.59
N ILE A 23 1.86 2.13 -27.42
CA ILE A 23 1.72 3.38 -26.65
C ILE A 23 2.82 3.45 -25.60
N GLU A 24 3.55 4.57 -25.58
CA GLU A 24 4.54 4.84 -24.55
C GLU A 24 3.85 5.20 -23.23
N ILE A 25 4.35 4.66 -22.11
CA ILE A 25 3.95 5.10 -20.76
C ILE A 25 5.09 5.88 -20.13
N ALA A 26 4.82 7.14 -19.78
CA ALA A 26 5.73 8.05 -19.10
C ALA A 26 5.28 8.35 -17.66
N PHE A 27 6.19 8.87 -16.86
CA PHE A 27 5.97 9.25 -15.45
C PHE A 27 6.61 10.61 -15.15
N ASP A 28 6.72 11.45 -16.19
CA ASP A 28 7.40 12.73 -16.10
C ASP A 28 6.42 13.83 -15.69
N ALA A 29 6.93 15.01 -15.35
CA ALA A 29 6.08 16.19 -15.27
C ALA A 29 5.68 16.62 -16.70
N PRO A 30 4.38 16.76 -17.03
CA PRO A 30 3.95 17.10 -18.38
C PRO A 30 4.08 18.60 -18.65
N THR A 31 5.31 19.10 -18.65
CA THR A 31 5.61 20.50 -18.95
C THR A 31 5.44 20.79 -20.44
N LYS A 32 5.42 22.08 -20.80
CA LYS A 32 5.38 22.51 -22.19
C LYS A 32 6.57 22.00 -23.00
N GLU A 33 7.77 22.02 -22.43
CA GLU A 33 8.99 21.52 -23.08
C GLU A 33 8.97 20.00 -23.23
N TRP A 34 8.43 19.29 -22.24
CA TRP A 34 8.27 17.84 -22.29
C TRP A 34 7.31 17.43 -23.40
N SER A 35 6.13 18.05 -23.43
CA SER A 35 5.09 17.76 -24.43
C SER A 35 5.50 18.12 -25.86
N ALA A 36 6.24 19.22 -26.05
CA ALA A 36 6.74 19.65 -27.36
C ALA A 36 7.71 18.65 -28.01
N ARG A 37 8.33 17.76 -27.24
CA ARG A 37 9.28 16.75 -27.74
C ARG A 37 8.60 15.44 -28.17
N ARG A 38 7.29 15.28 -27.94
CA ARG A 38 6.57 14.02 -28.18
C ARG A 38 6.03 13.94 -29.61
N ASN A 39 6.42 12.87 -30.31
CA ASN A 39 6.00 12.59 -31.69
C ASN A 39 5.10 11.36 -31.83
N ALA A 40 5.01 10.54 -30.78
CA ALA A 40 4.23 9.31 -30.71
C ALA A 40 3.15 9.42 -29.60
N PRO A 41 2.07 8.62 -29.68
CA PRO A 41 1.06 8.55 -28.62
C PRO A 41 1.67 8.13 -27.28
N VAL A 42 1.45 8.94 -26.23
CA VAL A 42 1.97 8.69 -24.88
C VAL A 42 0.85 8.82 -23.86
N LEU A 43 0.79 7.88 -22.92
CA LEU A 43 0.09 8.06 -21.65
C LEU A 43 1.11 8.48 -20.60
N ASP A 44 0.87 9.59 -19.92
CA ASP A 44 1.77 10.10 -18.88
C ASP A 44 1.08 10.03 -17.52
N CYS A 45 1.75 9.40 -16.55
CA CYS A 45 1.30 9.17 -15.19
C CYS A 45 2.16 10.01 -14.24
N TYR A 46 1.84 11.29 -14.08
CA TYR A 46 2.62 12.19 -13.26
C TYR A 46 2.26 12.11 -11.78
N LEU A 47 3.19 11.69 -10.91
CA LEU A 47 3.01 11.68 -9.46
C LEU A 47 3.05 13.12 -8.90
N TYR A 48 1.89 13.67 -8.53
CA TYR A 48 1.79 15.08 -8.10
C TYR A 48 1.66 15.26 -6.58
N ASP A 49 1.23 14.23 -5.83
CA ASP A 49 1.03 14.30 -4.38
C ASP A 49 1.31 12.95 -3.70
N ILE A 50 1.90 13.01 -2.50
CA ILE A 50 2.23 11.85 -1.66
C ILE A 50 1.79 12.18 -0.23
N ARG A 51 0.88 11.38 0.33
CA ARG A 51 0.35 11.62 1.69
C ARG A 51 0.21 10.35 2.50
N GLU A 52 0.53 10.41 3.79
CA GLU A 52 0.18 9.33 4.72
C GLU A 52 -1.35 9.26 4.90
N ASP A 53 -1.93 8.07 4.77
CA ASP A 53 -3.30 7.79 5.20
C ASP A 53 -3.33 7.56 6.71
N VAL A 54 -3.41 8.67 7.44
CA VAL A 54 -3.41 8.66 8.91
C VAL A 54 -4.61 7.93 9.51
N LYS A 55 -5.70 7.72 8.75
CA LYS A 55 -6.87 6.96 9.23
C LYS A 55 -6.55 5.46 9.36
N ARG A 56 -5.64 4.95 8.54
CA ARG A 56 -5.12 3.56 8.59
C ARG A 56 -3.89 3.43 9.48
N ARG A 57 -3.51 4.49 10.20
CA ARG A 57 -2.32 4.46 11.04
C ARG A 57 -2.58 3.65 12.30
N GLU A 58 -1.99 2.48 12.34
CA GLU A 58 -1.95 1.66 13.54
C GLU A 58 -0.73 2.04 14.41
N ARG A 59 -0.86 1.87 15.73
CA ARG A 59 0.21 2.05 16.71
C ARG A 59 0.38 0.78 17.52
N GLY A 60 1.60 0.50 17.94
CA GLY A 60 1.96 -0.70 18.70
C GLY A 60 2.82 -1.65 17.87
N ALA A 61 3.02 -2.86 18.40
CA ALA A 61 3.73 -3.93 17.73
C ALA A 61 2.77 -5.07 17.43
N ALA A 62 2.69 -5.47 16.16
CA ALA A 62 1.99 -6.66 15.73
C ALA A 62 2.87 -7.89 16.02
N ALA A 63 2.29 -8.87 16.71
CA ALA A 63 2.95 -10.13 17.02
C ALA A 63 2.95 -11.05 15.79
N ILE A 64 4.12 -11.41 15.30
CA ILE A 64 4.30 -12.46 14.30
C ILE A 64 4.49 -13.77 15.04
N ARG A 65 3.60 -14.72 14.77
CA ARG A 65 3.58 -16.04 15.41
C ARG A 65 4.14 -17.12 14.47
N ASP A 66 4.82 -18.10 15.02
CA ASP A 66 5.20 -19.32 14.29
C ASP A 66 4.01 -20.30 14.14
N GLY A 67 4.26 -21.46 13.51
CA GLY A 67 3.27 -22.51 13.32
C GLY A 67 2.73 -23.14 14.63
N GLN A 68 3.38 -22.89 15.77
CA GLN A 68 2.92 -23.32 17.10
C GLN A 68 2.18 -22.21 17.85
N GLY A 69 2.02 -21.03 17.24
CA GLY A 69 1.33 -19.88 17.82
C GLY A 69 2.18 -19.05 18.79
N ILE A 70 3.49 -19.32 18.88
CA ILE A 70 4.44 -18.59 19.73
C ILE A 70 4.85 -17.31 19.01
N VAL A 71 4.86 -16.17 19.72
CA VAL A 71 5.28 -14.89 19.15
C VAL A 71 6.80 -14.90 18.97
N VAL A 72 7.26 -15.02 17.73
CA VAL A 72 8.70 -15.07 17.38
C VAL A 72 9.25 -13.71 16.99
N ARG A 73 8.42 -12.81 16.44
CA ARG A 73 8.82 -11.46 16.04
C ARG A 73 7.76 -10.43 16.38
N ARG A 74 8.17 -9.19 16.57
CA ARG A 74 7.27 -8.04 16.73
C ARG A 74 7.55 -7.02 15.63
N ARG A 75 6.57 -6.85 14.74
CA ARG A 75 6.66 -5.92 13.61
C ARG A 75 5.81 -4.69 13.88
N ARG A 76 6.32 -3.50 13.56
CA ARG A 76 5.48 -2.30 13.54
C ARG A 76 4.53 -2.39 12.34
N PRO A 77 3.23 -2.06 12.52
CA PRO A 77 2.29 -2.10 11.39
C PRO A 77 2.78 -1.15 10.28
N PRO A 78 2.58 -1.52 9.00
CA PRO A 78 2.99 -0.69 7.89
C PRO A 78 2.25 0.65 7.92
N ARG A 79 2.92 1.70 7.45
CA ARG A 79 2.25 2.99 7.23
C ARG A 79 1.66 2.99 5.84
N TRP A 80 0.42 3.44 5.71
CA TRP A 80 -0.24 3.54 4.43
C TRP A 80 0.01 4.92 3.83
N PHE A 81 0.37 4.95 2.54
CA PHE A 81 0.56 6.18 1.79
C PHE A 81 -0.36 6.18 0.57
N ARG A 82 -1.06 7.29 0.37
CA ARG A 82 -1.75 7.61 -0.87
C ARG A 82 -0.76 8.28 -1.81
N LEU A 83 -0.58 7.68 -2.98
CA LEU A 83 0.18 8.24 -4.09
C LEU A 83 -0.83 8.68 -5.13
N SER A 84 -0.88 9.98 -5.42
CA SER A 84 -1.83 10.53 -6.37
C SER A 84 -1.13 10.89 -7.67
N TYR A 85 -1.58 10.26 -8.75
CA TYR A 85 -1.06 10.39 -10.09
C TYR A 85 -2.08 11.11 -10.98
N LEU A 86 -1.57 11.98 -11.84
CA LEU A 86 -2.35 12.61 -12.89
C LEU A 86 -2.10 11.86 -14.19
N LEU A 87 -3.10 11.12 -14.66
CA LEU A 87 -3.03 10.42 -15.95
C LEU A 87 -3.49 11.32 -17.08
N THR A 88 -2.62 11.55 -18.06
CA THR A 88 -2.89 12.37 -19.25
C THR A 88 -2.57 11.59 -20.52
N ALA A 89 -3.25 11.93 -21.62
CA ALA A 89 -2.96 11.37 -22.94
C ALA A 89 -2.42 12.46 -23.87
N TRP A 90 -1.36 12.13 -24.60
CA TRP A 90 -0.67 13.03 -25.50
C TRP A 90 -0.64 12.42 -26.89
N THR A 91 -1.36 13.03 -27.83
CA THR A 91 -1.37 12.63 -29.23
C THR A 91 -1.43 13.85 -30.14
N LYS A 92 -1.52 13.64 -31.47
CA LYS A 92 -1.68 14.73 -32.43
C LYS A 92 -3.11 15.29 -32.48
N ARG A 93 -4.11 14.52 -32.07
CA ARG A 93 -5.53 14.86 -32.22
C ARG A 93 -6.28 14.71 -30.89
N PRO A 94 -7.08 15.70 -30.48
CA PRO A 94 -7.88 15.59 -29.26
C PRO A 94 -8.79 14.36 -29.23
N GLU A 95 -9.33 13.94 -30.37
CA GLU A 95 -10.17 12.72 -30.43
C GLU A 95 -9.41 11.45 -30.06
N ASP A 96 -8.14 11.36 -30.44
CA ASP A 96 -7.29 10.22 -30.11
C ASP A 96 -6.88 10.28 -28.63
N GLU A 97 -6.65 11.47 -28.07
CA GLU A 97 -6.45 11.64 -26.62
C GLU A 97 -7.64 11.10 -25.83
N HIS A 98 -8.87 11.45 -26.24
CA HIS A 98 -10.08 10.96 -25.59
C HIS A 98 -10.24 9.43 -25.70
N ARG A 99 -9.88 8.86 -26.86
CA ARG A 99 -9.89 7.39 -27.05
C ARG A 99 -8.89 6.69 -26.14
N LEU A 100 -7.69 7.23 -26.00
CA LEU A 100 -6.68 6.69 -25.10
C LEU A 100 -7.10 6.76 -23.64
N LEU A 101 -7.65 7.90 -23.20
CA LEU A 101 -8.19 8.04 -21.85
C LEU A 101 -9.36 7.08 -21.60
N SER A 102 -10.23 6.88 -22.59
CA SER A 102 -11.31 5.90 -22.51
C SER A 102 -10.80 4.47 -22.37
N ALA A 103 -9.77 4.08 -23.12
CA ALA A 103 -9.13 2.77 -23.02
C ALA A 103 -8.41 2.58 -21.68
N ALA A 104 -7.77 3.63 -21.15
CA ALA A 104 -7.18 3.61 -19.82
C ALA A 104 -8.25 3.41 -18.72
N LEU A 105 -9.39 4.12 -18.81
CA LEU A 105 -10.53 3.90 -17.90
C LEU A 105 -11.06 2.47 -17.98
N ALA A 106 -11.29 1.95 -19.20
CA ALA A 106 -11.75 0.57 -19.39
C ALA A 106 -10.77 -0.47 -18.80
N THR A 107 -9.49 -0.13 -18.75
CA THR A 107 -8.44 -0.98 -18.15
C THR A 107 -8.40 -0.85 -16.62
N LEU A 108 -8.54 0.35 -16.06
CA LEU A 108 -8.35 0.57 -14.63
C LEU A 108 -9.62 0.39 -13.78
N LEU A 109 -10.80 0.74 -14.31
CA LEU A 109 -12.07 0.66 -13.57
C LEU A 109 -12.41 -0.73 -13.01
N PRO A 110 -12.11 -1.85 -13.70
CA PRO A 110 -12.35 -3.19 -13.12
C PRO A 110 -11.46 -3.54 -11.92
N ARG A 111 -10.48 -2.70 -11.56
CA ARG A 111 -9.40 -3.02 -10.62
C ARG A 111 -9.39 -2.08 -9.42
N GLU A 112 -10.46 -2.07 -8.64
CA GLU A 112 -10.55 -1.22 -7.44
C GLU A 112 -9.65 -1.69 -6.28
N LEU A 113 -9.34 -3.00 -6.26
CA LEU A 113 -8.49 -3.62 -5.26
C LEU A 113 -7.50 -4.55 -5.95
N LEU A 114 -6.21 -4.26 -5.81
CA LEU A 114 -5.12 -5.01 -6.43
C LEU A 114 -4.66 -6.14 -5.49
N PRO A 115 -4.87 -7.41 -5.83
CA PRO A 115 -4.45 -8.54 -5.00
C PRO A 115 -2.92 -8.77 -5.09
N PRO A 116 -2.32 -9.43 -4.08
CA PRO A 116 -0.85 -9.58 -3.98
C PRO A 116 -0.18 -10.27 -5.19
N ASP A 117 -0.88 -11.15 -5.89
CA ASP A 117 -0.40 -11.90 -7.05
C ASP A 117 -0.11 -11.05 -8.29
N ILE A 118 -0.69 -9.86 -8.38
CA ILE A 118 -0.42 -8.90 -9.46
C ILE A 118 0.51 -7.75 -9.04
N LEU A 119 0.90 -7.70 -7.76
CA LEU A 119 1.78 -6.67 -7.26
C LEU A 119 3.25 -7.03 -7.52
N PRO A 120 4.14 -6.04 -7.68
CA PRO A 120 5.59 -6.28 -7.67
C PRO A 120 6.05 -6.92 -6.36
N GLU A 121 7.14 -7.69 -6.41
CA GLU A 121 7.64 -8.53 -5.32
C GLU A 121 7.69 -7.81 -3.94
N PRO A 122 8.24 -6.59 -3.79
CA PRO A 122 8.31 -5.93 -2.48
C PRO A 122 6.95 -5.58 -1.87
N LEU A 123 5.92 -5.43 -2.70
CA LEU A 123 4.54 -5.20 -2.27
C LEU A 123 3.80 -6.53 -2.05
N ALA A 124 4.03 -7.51 -2.92
CA ALA A 124 3.44 -8.84 -2.84
C ALA A 124 3.87 -9.59 -1.55
N GLU A 125 5.14 -9.44 -1.14
CA GLU A 125 5.68 -10.03 0.11
C GLU A 125 4.92 -9.60 1.37
N LEU A 126 4.26 -8.45 1.33
CA LEU A 126 3.45 -7.97 2.45
C LEU A 126 2.14 -8.77 2.60
N GLY A 127 1.71 -9.48 1.55
CA GLY A 127 0.45 -10.22 1.53
C GLY A 127 -0.79 -9.33 1.64
N LEU A 128 -0.65 -8.03 1.37
CA LEU A 128 -1.71 -7.04 1.50
C LEU A 128 -2.24 -6.63 0.12
N SER A 129 -3.56 -6.49 0.01
CA SER A 129 -4.18 -5.90 -1.16
C SER A 129 -4.06 -4.37 -1.15
N VAL A 130 -3.88 -3.79 -2.32
CA VAL A 130 -3.66 -2.35 -2.52
C VAL A 130 -4.89 -1.72 -3.18
N PRO A 131 -5.59 -0.78 -2.52
CA PRO A 131 -6.69 -0.05 -3.14
C PRO A 131 -6.20 0.87 -4.27
N LEU A 132 -6.93 0.86 -5.39
CA LEU A 132 -6.76 1.76 -6.53
C LEU A 132 -8.08 2.50 -6.77
N THR A 133 -8.05 3.82 -6.68
CA THR A 133 -9.19 4.70 -6.97
C THR A 133 -8.94 5.41 -8.30
N VAL A 134 -9.93 5.39 -9.19
CA VAL A 134 -9.87 5.98 -10.53
C VAL A 134 -10.94 7.06 -10.64
N ALA A 135 -10.56 8.27 -11.08
CA ALA A 135 -11.47 9.41 -11.25
C ALA A 135 -12.29 9.73 -9.98
N GLY A 136 -11.65 9.62 -8.81
CA GLY A 136 -12.33 9.86 -7.54
C GLY A 136 -12.72 11.32 -7.36
N VAL A 137 -13.90 11.59 -6.78
CA VAL A 137 -14.40 12.95 -6.48
C VAL A 137 -13.72 13.56 -5.25
N GLN A 138 -12.60 12.98 -4.78
CA GLN A 138 -12.01 13.36 -3.50
C GLN A 138 -11.49 14.79 -3.54
N THR A 139 -11.67 15.49 -2.42
CA THR A 139 -11.14 16.84 -2.21
C THR A 139 -9.63 16.76 -2.14
N GLU A 140 -9.00 16.97 -3.28
CA GLU A 140 -7.56 17.17 -3.32
C GLU A 140 -7.18 18.43 -2.55
N ALA A 141 -5.99 18.41 -1.97
CA ALA A 141 -5.46 19.58 -1.28
C ALA A 141 -5.00 20.68 -2.24
N ARG A 142 -4.86 20.36 -3.53
CA ARG A 142 -4.59 21.30 -4.61
C ARG A 142 -5.61 21.08 -5.69
N SER A 143 -6.08 22.14 -6.31
CA SER A 143 -6.95 22.00 -7.47
C SER A 143 -6.13 21.53 -8.67
N LEU A 144 -6.75 20.75 -9.55
CA LEU A 144 -6.15 20.34 -10.82
C LEU A 144 -5.68 21.55 -11.64
N ALA A 145 -6.45 22.65 -11.63
CA ALA A 145 -6.09 23.89 -12.31
C ALA A 145 -4.79 24.52 -11.78
N GLU A 146 -4.53 24.47 -10.48
CA GLU A 146 -3.28 24.96 -9.88
C GLU A 146 -2.09 24.08 -10.29
N ILE A 147 -2.28 22.75 -10.36
CA ILE A 147 -1.23 21.82 -10.82
C ILE A 147 -0.83 22.15 -12.26
N TRP A 148 -1.82 22.30 -13.15
CA TRP A 148 -1.56 22.68 -14.55
C TRP A 148 -0.91 24.04 -14.71
N SER A 149 -1.35 25.02 -13.90
CA SER A 149 -0.74 26.35 -13.87
C SER A 149 0.75 26.28 -13.46
N ALA A 150 1.07 25.48 -12.44
CA ALA A 150 2.44 25.29 -11.96
C ALA A 150 3.33 24.55 -12.97
N LEU A 151 2.76 23.67 -13.80
CA LEU A 151 3.48 22.95 -14.85
C LEU A 151 3.77 23.81 -16.10
N GLY A 152 3.21 25.02 -16.19
CA GLY A 152 3.39 25.92 -17.33
C GLY A 152 2.79 25.39 -18.64
N GLY A 153 1.94 24.37 -18.54
CA GLY A 153 1.30 23.69 -19.66
C GLY A 153 -0.12 24.20 -19.93
N THR A 154 -0.69 23.79 -21.05
CA THR A 154 -2.13 23.98 -21.31
C THR A 154 -2.90 22.88 -20.60
N LEU A 155 -4.00 23.25 -19.91
CA LEU A 155 -4.90 22.29 -19.27
C LEU A 155 -5.37 21.23 -20.28
N LYS A 156 -5.12 19.97 -19.97
CA LYS A 156 -5.56 18.80 -20.75
C LYS A 156 -6.56 17.96 -19.96
N PRO A 157 -7.46 17.23 -20.65
CA PRO A 157 -8.26 16.19 -20.01
C PRO A 157 -7.34 15.21 -19.29
N SER A 158 -7.64 14.96 -18.02
CA SER A 158 -6.83 14.11 -17.14
C SER A 158 -7.70 13.31 -16.20
N ILE A 159 -7.18 12.18 -15.74
CA ILE A 159 -7.81 11.28 -14.79
C ILE A 159 -6.96 11.28 -13.52
N ASP A 160 -7.56 11.62 -12.39
CA ASP A 160 -6.92 11.43 -11.08
C ASP A 160 -6.90 9.94 -10.72
N LEU A 161 -5.71 9.42 -10.43
CA LEU A 161 -5.47 8.04 -10.04
C LEU A 161 -4.82 8.02 -8.66
N VAL A 162 -5.47 7.39 -7.68
CA VAL A 162 -4.92 7.28 -6.33
C VAL A 162 -4.69 5.82 -5.98
N ILE A 163 -3.45 5.49 -5.67
CA ILE A 163 -3.07 4.15 -5.19
C ILE A 163 -2.59 4.24 -3.75
N THR A 164 -3.17 3.41 -2.88
CA THR A 164 -2.88 3.44 -1.43
C THR A 164 -1.99 2.27 -1.05
N VAL A 165 -0.69 2.50 -0.90
CA VAL A 165 0.30 1.44 -0.68
C VAL A 165 0.83 1.39 0.76
N PRO A 166 1.08 0.19 1.29
CA PRO A 166 1.79 0.03 2.55
C PRO A 166 3.29 0.28 2.36
N PHE A 167 3.87 1.08 3.25
CA PHE A 167 5.30 1.25 3.43
C PHE A 167 5.74 0.54 4.72
N PRO A 168 6.71 -0.39 4.64
CA PRO A 168 7.22 -1.07 5.82
C PRO A 168 7.91 -0.07 6.74
N ALA A 169 7.47 -0.01 8.00
CA ALA A 169 8.15 0.75 9.03
C ALA A 169 9.36 -0.04 9.53
N TYR A 170 10.56 0.25 9.00
CA TYR A 170 11.81 -0.29 9.55
C TYR A 170 12.11 0.30 10.95
N PRO A 171 12.74 -0.45 11.87
CA PRO A 171 13.14 -1.86 11.80
C PRO A 171 12.13 -2.82 12.48
N ASP A 172 12.16 -4.08 12.06
CA ASP A 172 11.60 -5.21 12.80
C ASP A 172 12.46 -5.48 14.04
N TYR A 173 11.82 -5.76 15.17
CA TYR A 173 12.52 -6.16 16.39
C TYR A 173 12.26 -7.65 16.63
N ASP A 174 13.34 -8.40 16.86
CA ASP A 174 13.21 -9.77 17.37
C ASP A 174 12.41 -9.73 18.67
N ALA A 175 11.44 -10.65 18.80
CA ALA A 175 10.80 -10.81 20.08
C ALA A 175 11.85 -11.39 21.05
N GLY A 176 11.87 -10.89 22.28
CA GLY A 176 12.59 -11.58 23.36
C GLY A 176 12.09 -13.02 23.52
N PRO A 177 12.84 -13.89 24.21
CA PRO A 177 12.45 -15.28 24.41
C PRO A 177 11.02 -15.37 24.98
N PRO A 178 10.26 -16.40 24.59
CA PRO A 178 8.88 -16.56 25.04
C PRO A 178 8.83 -16.59 26.57
N VAL A 179 7.84 -15.88 27.14
CA VAL A 179 7.62 -15.90 28.59
C VAL A 179 7.12 -17.29 28.97
N THR A 180 7.93 -18.04 29.70
CA THR A 180 7.65 -19.42 30.13
C THR A 180 6.90 -19.50 31.45
N GLU A 181 6.89 -18.41 32.24
CA GLU A 181 6.30 -18.36 33.59
C GLU A 181 5.22 -17.28 33.71
N GLY A 182 4.13 -17.59 34.40
CA GLY A 182 3.04 -16.64 34.65
C GLY A 182 3.43 -15.54 35.66
N THR A 183 2.63 -14.48 35.73
CA THR A 183 2.84 -13.42 36.73
C THR A 183 2.65 -13.97 38.14
N LEU A 184 3.71 -13.97 38.94
CA LEU A 184 3.66 -14.28 40.37
C LEU A 184 3.33 -13.01 41.16
N VAL A 185 2.20 -13.01 41.85
CA VAL A 185 1.83 -11.94 42.78
C VAL A 185 2.10 -12.43 44.20
N ARG A 186 3.08 -11.82 44.87
CA ARG A 186 3.32 -12.06 46.30
C ARG A 186 2.69 -10.94 47.10
N ALA A 187 1.55 -11.22 47.72
CA ALA A 187 0.95 -10.32 48.70
C ALA A 187 1.64 -10.53 50.05
N ARG A 188 2.03 -9.44 50.72
CA ARG A 188 2.48 -9.46 52.11
C ARG A 188 1.61 -8.51 52.90
N GLU A 189 0.91 -9.03 53.89
CA GLU A 189 0.15 -8.22 54.84
C GLU A 189 1.13 -7.54 55.80
N ILE A 190 0.93 -6.25 56.08
CA ILE A 190 1.86 -5.45 56.89
C ILE A 190 1.76 -5.81 58.38
N ASP A 191 0.74 -6.55 58.80
CA ASP A 191 0.58 -7.06 60.17
C ASP A 191 0.31 -8.57 60.20
N GLY A 192 1.38 -9.36 60.00
CA GLY A 192 1.55 -10.67 60.63
C GLY A 192 0.58 -11.81 60.25
N ALA A 193 0.71 -12.35 59.04
CA ALA A 193 0.67 -13.79 58.75
C ALA A 193 1.21 -14.04 57.32
N GLU A 194 2.04 -15.06 57.12
CA GLU A 194 2.49 -15.43 55.77
C GLU A 194 1.34 -16.09 55.01
N ASP A 195 0.82 -15.42 53.97
CA ASP A 195 -0.20 -16.00 53.10
C ASP A 195 0.44 -16.51 51.80
N GLY A 196 0.03 -17.72 51.39
CA GLY A 196 0.72 -18.54 50.39
C GLY A 196 0.79 -17.93 48.98
N GLU A 197 1.80 -18.37 48.21
CA GLU A 197 1.99 -17.96 46.83
C GLU A 197 0.77 -18.36 45.97
N ARG A 198 0.02 -17.38 45.48
CA ARG A 198 -1.06 -17.61 44.50
C ARG A 198 -0.51 -17.38 43.11
N MET A 199 -0.22 -18.46 42.40
CA MET A 199 0.22 -18.40 41.00
C MET A 199 -0.98 -18.17 40.08
N HIS A 200 -1.02 -17.00 39.43
CA HIS A 200 -1.98 -16.78 38.35
C HIS A 200 -1.43 -17.44 37.08
N GLN A 201 -1.92 -18.63 36.74
CA GLN A 201 -1.63 -19.24 35.45
C GLN A 201 -2.37 -18.47 34.35
N SER A 202 -1.61 -17.90 33.43
CA SER A 202 -2.16 -17.27 32.22
C SER A 202 -2.66 -18.37 31.29
N ARG A 203 -3.92 -18.28 30.85
CA ARG A 203 -4.63 -19.24 29.98
C ARG A 203 -3.89 -19.66 28.69
N HIS A 204 -2.83 -18.95 28.30
CA HIS A 204 -1.97 -19.31 27.17
C HIS A 204 -0.99 -20.46 27.46
N LEU A 205 -0.77 -20.82 28.72
CA LEU A 205 0.07 -21.96 29.13
C LEU A 205 -0.72 -23.29 29.15
N ASP A 206 -2.05 -23.25 29.00
CA ASP A 206 -2.95 -24.39 29.21
C ASP A 206 -3.30 -25.18 27.93
N ARG A 207 -2.56 -25.00 26.83
CA ARG A 207 -2.81 -25.83 25.65
C ARG A 207 -2.10 -27.18 25.80
N PRO A 208 -2.83 -28.32 25.86
CA PRO A 208 -2.20 -29.62 25.90
C PRO A 208 -1.42 -29.83 24.60
N THR A 209 -0.16 -30.21 24.74
CA THR A 209 0.63 -30.84 23.70
C THR A 209 -0.16 -32.06 23.23
N THR A 210 -0.78 -31.97 22.05
CA THR A 210 -1.31 -33.17 21.40
C THR A 210 -0.11 -33.99 20.95
N GLU A 211 0.34 -34.90 21.81
CA GLU A 211 1.25 -35.97 21.42
C GLU A 211 0.55 -36.83 20.38
N ALA A 212 1.09 -36.78 19.16
CA ALA A 212 0.82 -37.74 18.12
C ALA A 212 1.37 -39.11 18.57
N HIS A 213 0.50 -39.93 19.15
CA HIS A 213 0.78 -41.34 19.35
C HIS A 213 0.63 -42.08 18.01
N ALA A 214 1.74 -42.62 17.55
CA ALA A 214 1.81 -43.61 16.48
C ALA A 214 0.98 -44.86 16.84
N ARG A 215 0.19 -45.33 15.87
CA ARG A 215 0.01 -46.74 15.50
C ARG A 215 -0.72 -46.84 14.16
#